data_AF-A0A4Y9F8H3-F1
#
_entry.id   AF-A0A4Y9F8H3-F1
#
_cell.length_a   1.000
_cell.length_b   1.000
_cell.length_c   1.000
_cell.angle_alpha   90.00
_cell.angle_beta   90.00
_cell.angle_gamma   90.00
#
_symmetry.space_group_name_H-M   'P 1'
#
loop_
_entity.id
_entity.type
_entity.pdbx_description
1 polymer ?
#
loop_
_entity_poly.entity_id
_entity_poly.type
_entity_poly.pdbx_seq_one_letter_code
_entity_poly.pdbx_strand_id
1 'polypeptide(L)'
;MGQHFRDSANPNNEFVEITADPRYASAPLSLGGFSLRNKVGESFSFPSLYLNPGETLRVYSGSGTGGERVLYWGRSAPAWDNWGDCVQLVYPSGGRYLVGYRSGCYQVQIQALSAVEESQGDKHNLPLP
;
A
#
# COMPACT_ATOMS: atom_id res chain seq x y z
N MET A 1 0.81 36.02 11.20
CA MET A 1 0.72 35.62 9.77
C MET A 1 0.91 34.11 9.73
N GLY A 2 -0.07 33.38 9.20
CA GLY A 2 -0.25 31.94 9.37
C GLY A 2 0.74 31.12 8.55
N GLN A 3 1.47 30.23 9.23
CA GLN A 3 2.27 29.19 8.59
C GLN A 3 1.30 28.13 8.06
N HIS A 4 1.02 28.17 6.76
CA HIS A 4 0.46 27.02 6.08
C HIS A 4 1.48 25.89 6.18
N PHE A 5 1.22 24.91 7.08
CA PHE A 5 1.99 23.67 7.13
C PHE A 5 1.87 23.01 5.75
N ARG A 6 2.96 23.02 4.98
CA ARG A 6 3.02 22.23 3.76
C ARG A 6 2.99 20.77 4.21
N ASP A 7 1.91 20.06 3.91
CA ASP A 7 1.77 18.63 4.23
C ASP A 7 2.94 17.81 3.63
N SER A 8 3.45 18.27 2.48
CA SER A 8 4.66 17.74 1.84
C SER A 8 5.95 17.83 2.66
N ALA A 9 5.98 18.64 3.72
CA ALA A 9 7.12 18.78 4.64
C ALA A 9 6.94 17.92 5.91
N ASN A 10 5.79 17.27 6.09
CA ASN A 10 5.53 16.35 7.19
C ASN A 10 4.92 15.03 6.70
N PRO A 11 5.70 14.22 5.95
CA PRO A 11 5.21 12.93 5.44
C PRO A 11 4.80 11.95 6.55
N ASN A 12 5.16 12.18 7.82
CA ASN A 12 4.70 11.36 8.93
C ASN A 12 3.29 11.74 9.46
N ASN A 13 2.64 12.79 8.91
CA ASN A 13 1.20 13.02 9.13
C ASN A 13 0.33 11.97 8.40
N GLU A 14 0.97 11.18 7.55
CA GLU A 14 0.38 10.13 6.76
C GLU A 14 0.92 8.76 7.21
N PHE A 15 0.00 7.85 7.53
CA PHE A 15 0.35 6.51 7.94
C PHE A 15 -0.76 5.52 7.60
N VAL A 16 -0.39 4.24 7.59
CA VAL A 16 -1.35 3.13 7.56
C VAL A 16 -1.17 2.27 8.79
N GLU A 17 -2.27 1.73 9.28
CA GLU A 17 -2.28 0.75 10.35
C GLU A 17 -2.71 -0.61 9.82
N ILE A 18 -2.00 -1.64 10.28
CA ILE A 18 -2.23 -3.02 9.89
C ILE A 18 -2.41 -3.82 11.15
N THR A 19 -3.60 -4.36 11.33
CA THR A 19 -3.96 -5.17 12.50
C THR A 19 -4.15 -6.62 12.08
N ALA A 20 -3.52 -7.53 12.81
CA ALA A 20 -3.81 -8.95 12.69
C ALA A 20 -5.14 -9.25 13.41
N ASP A 21 -6.26 -9.13 12.70
CA ASP A 21 -7.59 -9.30 13.28
C ASP A 21 -7.74 -10.73 13.88
N PRO A 22 -7.99 -10.84 15.20
CA PRO A 22 -8.03 -12.14 15.88
C PRO A 22 -9.19 -13.03 15.43
N ARG A 23 -10.18 -12.47 14.71
CA ARG A 23 -11.26 -13.25 14.08
C ARG A 23 -10.76 -14.11 12.92
N TYR A 24 -9.65 -13.72 12.29
CA TYR A 24 -9.09 -14.38 11.11
C TYR A 24 -7.67 -14.90 11.33
N ALA A 25 -6.92 -14.32 12.26
CA ALA A 25 -5.57 -14.74 12.64
C ALA A 25 -5.58 -15.34 14.06
N SER A 26 -5.59 -16.67 14.16
CA SER A 26 -5.52 -17.38 15.45
C SER A 26 -4.10 -17.69 15.92
N ALA A 27 -3.09 -17.37 15.10
CA ALA A 27 -1.66 -17.56 15.37
C ALA A 27 -0.85 -16.36 14.84
N PRO A 28 0.41 -16.18 15.25
CA PRO A 28 1.25 -15.08 14.76
C PRO A 28 1.36 -15.08 13.23
N LEU A 29 1.02 -13.95 12.62
CA LEU A 29 1.05 -13.74 11.18
C LEU A 29 2.40 -13.18 10.75
N SER A 30 3.12 -13.89 9.88
CA SER A 30 4.35 -13.36 9.26
C SER A 30 4.00 -12.32 8.20
N LEU A 31 4.66 -11.16 8.24
CA LEU A 31 4.62 -10.15 7.17
C LEU A 31 5.77 -10.32 6.16
N GLY A 32 6.58 -11.36 6.28
CA GLY A 32 7.65 -11.64 5.32
C GLY A 32 7.12 -11.76 3.88
N GLY A 33 7.67 -10.96 2.97
CA GLY A 33 7.28 -10.94 1.55
C GLY A 33 6.01 -10.15 1.24
N PHE A 34 5.32 -9.59 2.24
CA PHE A 34 4.24 -8.64 2.00
C PHE A 34 4.83 -7.29 1.57
N SER A 35 4.02 -6.49 0.87
CA SER A 35 4.33 -5.08 0.64
C SER A 35 3.09 -4.19 0.67
N LEU A 36 3.29 -2.92 1.01
CA LEU A 36 2.31 -1.88 0.70
C LEU A 36 2.66 -1.27 -0.64
N ARG A 37 1.66 -0.97 -1.45
CA ARG A 37 1.82 -0.26 -2.72
C ARG A 37 0.85 0.90 -2.79
N ASN A 38 1.35 2.09 -3.14
CA ASN A 38 0.51 3.27 -3.30
C ASN A 38 -0.15 3.33 -4.68
N LYS A 39 -0.98 4.35 -4.91
CA LYS A 39 -1.74 4.50 -6.16
C LYS A 39 -0.87 4.77 -7.39
N VAL A 40 0.31 5.36 -7.21
CA VAL A 40 1.26 5.63 -8.31
C VAL A 40 2.21 4.44 -8.55
N GLY A 41 2.08 3.38 -7.77
CA GLY A 41 2.74 2.11 -8.00
C GLY A 41 4.06 1.91 -7.26
N GLU A 42 4.45 2.80 -6.36
CA GLU A 42 5.62 2.65 -5.48
C GLU A 42 5.32 1.71 -4.32
N SER A 43 6.33 0.96 -3.87
CA SER A 43 6.15 -0.09 -2.87
C SER A 43 7.04 0.06 -1.62
N PHE A 44 6.50 -0.35 -0.47
CA PHE A 44 7.20 -0.58 0.78
C PHE A 44 7.18 -2.06 1.10
N SER A 45 8.35 -2.70 1.17
CA SER A 45 8.47 -4.10 1.56
C SER A 45 8.56 -4.22 3.07
N PHE A 46 7.76 -5.10 3.67
CA PHE A 46 7.87 -5.36 5.10
C PHE A 46 9.18 -6.10 5.41
N PRO A 47 9.88 -5.74 6.49
CA PRO A 47 10.90 -6.62 7.04
C PRO A 47 10.24 -7.90 7.56
N SER A 48 11.02 -8.96 7.70
CA SER A 48 10.55 -10.22 8.29
C SER A 48 10.18 -10.00 9.76
N LEU A 49 8.89 -9.80 10.03
CA LEU A 49 8.33 -9.63 11.36
C LEU A 49 7.00 -10.40 11.49
N TYR A 50 6.58 -10.63 12.73
CA TYR A 50 5.33 -11.32 13.05
C TYR A 50 4.38 -10.40 13.81
N LEU A 51 3.10 -10.39 13.48
CA LEU A 51 2.04 -9.80 14.28
C LEU A 51 1.28 -10.87 15.03
N ASN A 52 1.23 -10.77 16.35
CA ASN A 52 0.35 -11.61 17.17
C ASN A 52 -1.12 -11.26 16.90
N PRO A 53 -2.06 -12.19 17.17
CA PRO A 53 -3.49 -11.89 17.11
C PRO A 53 -3.86 -10.64 17.92
N GLY A 54 -4.54 -9.68 17.30
CA GLY A 54 -4.91 -8.39 17.88
C GLY A 54 -3.84 -7.30 17.81
N GLU A 55 -2.63 -7.63 17.37
CA GLU A 55 -1.52 -6.68 17.32
C GLU A 55 -1.61 -5.76 16.09
N THR A 56 -1.20 -4.50 16.28
CA THR A 56 -1.23 -3.47 15.24
C THR A 56 0.18 -2.97 14.94
N LEU A 57 0.50 -2.87 13.65
CA LEU A 57 1.71 -2.26 13.11
C LEU A 57 1.33 -0.95 12.43
N ARG A 58 2.07 0.12 12.72
CA ARG A 58 1.92 1.39 12.02
C ARG A 58 3.08 1.62 11.06
N VAL A 59 2.77 2.03 9.83
CA VAL A 59 3.76 2.39 8.81
C VAL A 59 3.58 3.85 8.43
N TYR A 60 4.56 4.69 8.75
CA TYR A 60 4.59 6.10 8.37
C TYR A 60 5.25 6.28 6.99
N SER A 61 4.79 7.25 6.21
CA SER A 61 5.35 7.53 4.88
C SER A 61 6.79 8.06 4.94
N GLY A 62 7.09 8.91 5.93
CA GLY A 62 8.37 9.59 6.03
C GLY A 62 9.49 8.77 6.67
N SER A 63 10.57 9.46 7.00
CA SER A 63 11.70 8.92 7.77
C SER A 63 11.47 9.06 9.28
N GLY A 64 12.10 8.19 10.06
CA GLY A 64 12.10 8.25 11.50
C GLY A 64 12.94 7.13 12.10
N THR A 65 13.12 7.16 13.41
CA THR A 65 13.76 6.06 14.15
C THR A 65 12.68 5.08 14.57
N GLY A 66 12.79 3.84 14.09
CA GLY A 66 11.84 2.76 14.40
C GLY A 66 11.62 2.58 15.90
N GLY A 67 10.40 2.21 16.26
CA GLY A 67 10.02 1.77 17.60
C GLY A 67 9.36 0.40 17.52
N GLU A 68 8.96 -0.15 18.66
CA GLU A 68 8.16 -1.37 18.67
C GLU A 68 6.85 -1.10 17.89
N ARG A 69 6.58 -1.94 16.87
CA ARG A 69 5.40 -1.81 15.99
C ARG A 69 5.26 -0.50 15.22
N VAL A 70 6.37 0.18 14.96
CA VAL A 70 6.42 1.35 14.09
C VAL A 70 7.48 1.15 13.01
N LEU A 71 7.06 1.28 11.75
CA LEU A 71 7.94 1.30 10.58
C LEU A 71 7.85 2.65 9.86
N TYR A 72 8.91 2.96 9.13
CA TYR A 72 9.04 4.17 8.34
C TYR A 72 9.43 3.77 6.92
N TRP A 73 8.71 4.27 5.92
CA TRP A 73 9.04 4.03 4.51
C TRP A 73 10.26 4.87 4.08
N GLY A 74 10.57 5.94 4.79
CA GLY A 74 11.76 6.75 4.51
C GLY A 74 11.61 7.67 3.30
N ARG A 75 10.37 8.00 2.93
CA ARG A 75 10.11 8.89 1.79
C ARG A 75 10.33 10.35 2.18
N SER A 76 10.80 11.13 1.22
CA SER A 76 10.86 12.60 1.33
C SER A 76 9.52 13.28 0.99
N ALA A 77 8.60 12.53 0.38
CA ALA A 77 7.26 12.99 0.01
C ALA A 77 6.20 12.03 0.59
N PRO A 78 4.98 12.54 0.85
CA PRO A 78 3.85 11.73 1.29
C PRO A 78 3.63 10.50 0.38
N ALA A 79 3.26 9.36 0.97
CA ALA A 79 3.00 8.13 0.21
C ALA A 79 1.57 8.09 -0.30
N TRP A 80 0.71 8.81 0.41
CA TRP A 80 -0.72 8.92 0.19
C TRP A 80 -0.99 10.36 -0.32
N ASP A 81 -2.12 10.56 -0.97
CA ASP A 81 -2.52 11.81 -1.60
C ASP A 81 -3.89 12.21 -1.07
N ASN A 82 -3.98 13.44 -0.59
CA ASN A 82 -5.16 14.01 0.04
C ASN A 82 -6.43 14.06 -0.85
N TRP A 83 -6.31 13.94 -2.17
CA TRP A 83 -7.44 13.95 -3.10
C TRP A 83 -8.11 12.59 -3.29
N GLY A 84 -7.45 11.51 -2.91
CA GLY A 84 -7.95 10.16 -3.07
C GLY A 84 -6.81 9.15 -3.04
N ASP A 85 -6.94 8.19 -2.13
CA ASP A 85 -5.91 7.22 -1.84
C ASP A 85 -6.30 5.80 -2.19
N CYS A 86 -5.27 5.03 -2.55
CA CYS A 86 -5.36 3.59 -2.60
C CYS A 86 -4.13 2.97 -1.97
N VAL A 87 -4.36 2.32 -0.83
CA VAL A 87 -3.40 1.44 -0.19
C VAL A 87 -3.66 0.05 -0.71
N GLN A 88 -2.65 -0.56 -1.33
CA GLN A 88 -2.70 -1.95 -1.76
C GLN A 88 -1.79 -2.75 -0.83
N LEU A 89 -2.35 -3.65 -0.04
CA LEU A 89 -1.57 -4.68 0.64
C LEU A 89 -1.37 -5.85 -0.33
N VAL A 90 -0.13 -6.03 -0.79
CA VAL A 90 0.23 -7.08 -1.75
C VAL A 90 0.77 -8.28 -0.98
N TYR A 91 0.13 -9.43 -1.19
CA TYR A 91 0.51 -10.70 -0.60
C TYR A 91 1.71 -11.30 -1.36
N PRO A 92 2.55 -12.13 -0.71
CA PRO A 92 3.64 -12.85 -1.38
C PRO A 92 3.18 -13.70 -2.58
N SER A 93 1.93 -14.18 -2.55
CA SER A 93 1.31 -14.94 -3.64
C SER A 93 0.91 -14.09 -4.86
N GLY A 94 1.04 -12.76 -4.77
CA GLY A 94 0.66 -11.81 -5.82
C GLY A 94 -0.76 -11.29 -5.72
N GLY A 95 -1.60 -11.84 -4.83
CA GLY A 95 -2.92 -11.28 -4.51
C GLY A 95 -2.80 -9.87 -3.92
N ARG A 96 -3.90 -9.13 -3.87
CA ARG A 96 -3.94 -7.79 -3.25
C ARG A 96 -5.22 -7.56 -2.46
N TYR A 97 -5.08 -6.85 -1.34
CA TYR A 97 -6.18 -6.27 -0.59
C TYR A 97 -6.14 -4.75 -0.74
N LEU A 98 -7.26 -4.13 -1.09
CA LEU A 98 -7.34 -2.71 -1.43
C LEU A 98 -8.11 -1.97 -0.34
N VAL A 99 -7.51 -0.89 0.17
CA VAL A 99 -8.18 0.07 1.06
C VAL A 99 -8.08 1.43 0.40
N GLY A 100 -9.25 2.01 0.09
CA GLY A 100 -9.33 3.29 -0.59
C GLY A 100 -9.98 4.37 0.28
N TYR A 101 -9.51 5.60 0.14
CA TYR A 101 -10.25 6.79 0.55
C TYR A 101 -10.85 7.46 -0.70
N ARG A 102 -12.14 7.78 -0.64
CA ARG A 102 -12.94 8.24 -1.80
C ARG A 102 -12.82 7.23 -2.95
N SER A 103 -12.66 7.71 -4.18
CA SER A 103 -12.53 6.89 -5.40
C SER A 103 -11.09 6.49 -5.71
N GLY A 104 -10.14 6.64 -4.77
CA GLY A 104 -8.70 6.46 -5.06
C GLY A 104 -8.33 5.08 -5.62
N CYS A 105 -8.98 4.00 -5.18
CA CYS A 105 -8.71 2.66 -5.71
C CYS A 105 -9.37 2.36 -7.06
N TYR A 106 -10.37 3.14 -7.50
CA TYR A 106 -11.01 2.92 -8.80
C TYR A 106 -10.03 3.13 -9.95
N GLN A 107 -9.17 4.16 -9.85
CA GLN A 107 -8.13 4.43 -10.85
C GLN A 107 -7.10 3.29 -10.94
N VAL A 108 -6.72 2.72 -9.79
CA VAL A 108 -5.80 1.57 -9.73
C VAL A 108 -6.42 0.34 -10.40
N GLN A 109 -7.72 0.11 -10.19
CA GLN A 109 -8.43 -1.01 -10.81
C GLN A 109 -8.53 -0.85 -12.33
N ILE A 110 -8.84 0.35 -12.83
CA ILE A 110 -8.84 0.63 -14.28
C ILE A 110 -7.44 0.40 -14.87
N GLN A 111 -6.40 0.94 -14.26
CA GLN A 111 -5.02 0.76 -14.75
C GLN A 111 -4.62 -0.72 -14.77
N ALA A 112 -5.03 -1.49 -13.76
CA ALA A 112 -4.78 -2.93 -13.74
C ALA A 112 -5.52 -3.63 -14.89
N LEU A 113 -6.79 -3.29 -15.14
CA LEU A 113 -7.58 -3.83 -16.25
C LEU A 113 -6.93 -3.53 -17.61
N SER A 114 -6.53 -2.28 -17.85
CA SER A 114 -5.84 -1.90 -19.10
C SER A 114 -4.50 -2.63 -19.27
N ALA A 115 -3.73 -2.83 -18.20
CA ALA A 115 -2.49 -3.61 -18.27
C ALA A 115 -2.74 -5.10 -18.58
N VAL A 116 -3.86 -5.67 -18.12
CA VAL A 116 -4.25 -7.05 -18.50
C VAL A 116 -4.60 -7.10 -19.99
N GLU A 117 -5.34 -6.12 -20.51
CA GLU A 117 -5.68 -6.02 -21.93
C GLU A 117 -4.44 -5.84 -22.81
N GLU A 118 -3.47 -5.02 -22.42
CA GLU A 118 -2.18 -4.89 -23.11
C GLU A 118 -1.39 -6.20 -23.09
N SER A 119 -1.37 -6.92 -21.96
CA SER A 119 -0.74 -8.25 -21.88
C SER A 119 -1.46 -9.33 -22.71
N GLN A 120 -2.74 -9.13 -23.01
CA GLN A 120 -3.55 -10.00 -23.88
C GLN A 120 -3.59 -9.48 -25.33
N GLY A 121 -3.03 -8.30 -25.60
CA GLY A 121 -3.01 -7.60 -26.88
C GLY A 121 -2.13 -8.23 -27.96
N ASP A 122 -1.44 -9.33 -27.68
CA ASP A 122 -0.67 -10.11 -28.66
C ASP A 122 -1.21 -11.54 -28.83
N LYS A 123 -2.54 -11.69 -28.89
CA LYS A 123 -3.19 -12.97 -29.26
C LYS A 123 -4.36 -12.87 -30.25
N HIS A 124 -4.69 -11.66 -30.71
CA HIS A 124 -5.77 -11.46 -31.68
C HIS A 124 -5.30 -10.96 -33.05
N ASN A 125 -4.08 -11.32 -33.46
CA ASN A 125 -3.66 -11.17 -34.86
C ASN A 125 -3.92 -12.48 -35.62
N LEU A 126 -5.19 -12.89 -35.68
CA LEU A 126 -5.63 -13.88 -36.66
C LEU A 126 -5.79 -13.14 -38.00
N PRO A 127 -5.16 -13.58 -39.10
CA PRO A 127 -5.38 -12.98 -40.40
C PRO A 127 -6.87 -13.10 -40.73
N LEU A 128 -7.49 -11.96 -41.08
CA LEU A 128 -8.85 -11.91 -41.60
C LEU A 128 -8.92 -12.74 -42.91
N PRO A 129 -10.05 -13.40 -43.21
CA PRO A 129 -10.23 -14.19 -44.42
C PRO A 129 -10.16 -13.34 -45.71
#